data_AF-A0A8J7SP07-F1
#
_entry.id   AF-A0A8J7SP07-F1
#
_cell.length_a   1.000
_cell.length_b   1.000
_cell.length_c   1.000
_cell.angle_alpha   90.00
_cell.angle_beta   90.00
_cell.angle_gamma   90.00
#
_symmetry.space_group_name_H-M   'P 1'
#
loop_
_entity.id
_entity.type
_entity.pdbx_description
1 polymer ?
#
loop_
_entity_poly.entity_id
_entity_poly.type
_entity_poly.pdbx_seq_one_letter_code
_entity_poly.pdbx_strand_id
1 'polypeptide(L)' 'VPFVIVFTKHDKKKSSKNKNFFQDFKKVFLEQWNEMPQSFITSSKKKTGREPILDFIEVLNGQYFDYEKTIDKDY' A
#
# COMPACT_ATOMS: atom_id res chain seq x y z
N VAL A 1 -2.26 -15.09 1.56
CA VAL A 1 -3.23 -13.98 1.45
C VAL A 1 -2.49 -12.74 1.00
N PRO A 2 -2.84 -12.13 -0.15
CA PRO A 2 -2.24 -10.86 -0.57
C PRO A 2 -2.80 -9.72 0.28
N PHE A 3 -1.92 -8.83 0.76
CA PHE A 3 -2.32 -7.64 1.51
C PHE A 3 -1.38 -6.47 1.23
N VAL A 4 -1.85 -5.26 1.52
CA VAL A 4 -1.10 -4.01 1.38
C VAL A 4 -1.00 -3.27 2.71
N ILE A 5 0.12 -2.58 2.93
CA ILE A 5 0.36 -1.82 4.17
C ILE A 5 0.28 -0.31 3.89
N VAL A 6 -0.58 0.40 4.61
CA VAL A 6 -0.72 1.86 4.49
C VAL A 6 -0.21 2.56 5.75
N PHE A 7 0.93 3.21 5.64
CA PHE A 7 1.49 4.06 6.69
C PHE A 7 0.82 5.43 6.66
N THR A 8 0.01 5.74 7.67
CA THR A 8 -0.74 7.02 7.74
C THR A 8 -0.01 8.08 8.57
N LYS A 9 -0.47 9.34 8.48
CA LYS A 9 0.00 10.48 9.29
C LYS A 9 1.47 10.86 9.10
N HIS A 10 2.02 10.66 7.90
CA HIS A 10 3.41 10.98 7.57
C HIS A 10 3.76 12.49 7.64
N ASP A 11 2.79 13.36 7.89
CA ASP A 11 3.00 14.80 8.13
C ASP A 11 3.56 15.12 9.53
N LYS A 12 3.33 14.25 10.52
CA LYS A 12 3.83 14.43 11.88
C LYS A 12 5.30 14.00 11.95
N LYS A 13 6.23 14.94 11.71
CA LYS A 13 7.50 15.19 12.45
C LYS A 13 8.65 15.64 11.53
N LYS A 14 9.21 16.82 11.85
CA LYS A 14 10.42 17.42 11.27
C LYS A 14 11.75 16.78 11.74
N SER A 15 11.71 15.64 12.43
CA SER A 15 12.93 15.04 13.01
C SER A 15 13.62 14.12 11.99
N SER A 16 14.95 14.19 11.93
CA SER A 16 15.83 13.30 11.13
C SER A 16 15.50 11.80 11.26
N LYS A 17 14.86 11.39 12.38
CA LYS A 17 14.38 10.03 12.64
C LYS A 17 13.39 9.49 11.60
N ASN A 18 12.68 10.33 10.86
CA ASN A 18 11.70 9.88 9.87
C ASN A 18 12.26 9.65 8.46
N LYS A 19 13.45 10.16 8.13
CA LYS A 19 14.06 9.91 6.80
C LYS A 19 14.26 8.42 6.56
N ASN A 20 14.55 7.68 7.62
CA ASN A 20 14.86 6.25 7.54
C ASN A 20 13.73 5.35 8.07
N PHE A 21 12.61 5.90 8.58
CA PHE A 21 11.53 5.10 9.20
C PHE A 21 11.10 3.92 8.32
N PHE A 22 10.90 4.16 7.02
CA PHE A 22 10.51 3.10 6.09
C PHE A 22 11.59 2.01 5.95
N GLN A 23 12.86 2.41 5.89
CA GLN A 23 13.98 1.48 5.78
C GLN A 23 14.18 0.67 7.06
N ASP A 24 14.07 1.33 8.22
CA ASP A 24 14.18 0.70 9.53
C ASP A 24 13.02 -0.29 9.76
N PHE A 25 11.79 0.12 9.44
CA PHE A 25 10.63 -0.75 9.49
C PHE A 25 10.78 -1.94 8.54
N LYS A 26 11.18 -1.69 7.29
CA LYS A 26 11.43 -2.74 6.29
C LYS A 26 12.46 -3.75 6.77
N LYS A 27 13.56 -3.28 7.37
CA LYS A 27 14.59 -4.16 7.92
C LYS A 27 14.02 -5.12 8.96
N VAL A 28 13.32 -4.59 9.97
CA VAL A 28 12.73 -5.41 11.04
C VAL A 28 11.63 -6.33 10.51
N PHE A 29 10.81 -5.85 9.57
CA PHE A 29 9.77 -6.67 8.94
C PHE A 29 10.37 -7.88 8.21
N LEU A 30 11.49 -7.68 7.51
CA LEU A 30 12.18 -8.75 6.77
C LEU A 30 12.95 -9.74 7.67
N GLU A 31 13.02 -9.51 8.98
CA GLU A 31 13.52 -10.52 9.92
C GLU A 31 12.54 -11.69 10.08
N GLN A 32 11.24 -11.45 9.84
CA GLN A 32 10.19 -12.46 9.94
C GLN A 32 9.55 -12.81 8.59
N TRP A 33 9.66 -11.93 7.59
CA TRP A 33 9.04 -12.08 6.28
C TRP A 33 10.09 -12.12 5.17
N ASN A 34 9.85 -12.94 4.15
CA ASN A 34 10.77 -13.05 3.01
C ASN A 34 10.78 -11.78 2.14
N GLU A 35 9.63 -11.13 1.99
CA GLU A 35 9.49 -9.90 1.21
C GLU A 35 8.52 -8.94 1.87
N MET A 36 8.71 -7.65 1.59
CA MET A 36 7.81 -6.61 2.06
C MET A 36 6.63 -6.50 1.07
N PRO A 37 5.38 -6.60 1.53
CA PRO A 37 4.23 -6.39 0.66
C PRO A 37 4.21 -4.96 0.14
N GLN A 38 3.45 -4.73 -0.94
CA GLN A 38 3.23 -3.40 -1.46
C GLN A 38 2.72 -2.46 -0.36
N SER A 39 3.34 -1.27 -0.29
CA SER A 39 3.12 -0.36 0.82
C SER A 39 3.05 1.08 0.36
N PHE A 40 2.21 1.86 1.04
CA PHE A 40 1.97 3.27 0.73
C PHE A 40 2.24 4.14 1.95
N ILE A 41 2.82 5.31 1.72
CA ILE A 41 3.00 6.33 2.75
C ILE A 41 2.00 7.45 2.47
N THR A 42 1.15 7.75 3.45
CA THR A 42 0.07 8.72 3.29
C THR A 42 0.04 9.77 4.40
N SER A 43 -0.55 10.91 4.06
CA SER A 43 -0.97 11.90 5.04
C SER A 43 -2.29 12.50 4.60
N SER A 44 -3.35 12.25 5.37
CA SER A 44 -4.66 12.85 5.12
C SER A 44 -4.60 14.39 5.19
N LYS A 45 -3.75 14.94 6.08
CA LYS A 45 -3.59 16.39 6.23
C LYS A 45 -2.93 17.05 5.03
N LYS A 46 -1.90 16.41 4.46
CA LYS A 46 -1.17 16.91 3.28
C LYS A 46 -1.69 16.34 1.97
N LYS A 47 -2.72 15.48 2.02
CA LYS A 47 -3.22 14.66 0.90
C LYS A 47 -2.14 13.82 0.19
N THR A 48 -0.99 13.62 0.82
CA THR A 48 0.11 12.84 0.26
C THR A 48 -0.29 11.36 0.17
N GLY A 49 0.07 10.71 -0.95
CA GLY A 49 -0.16 9.28 -1.16
C GLY A 49 -1.62 8.90 -1.42
N ARG A 50 -2.51 9.88 -1.63
CA ARG A 50 -3.91 9.63 -1.99
C ARG A 50 -4.03 9.05 -3.39
N GLU A 51 -3.49 9.75 -4.39
CA GLU A 51 -3.61 9.37 -5.80
C GLU A 51 -3.04 7.97 -6.05
N PRO A 52 -1.82 7.62 -5.60
CA PRO A 52 -1.28 6.27 -5.81
C PRO A 52 -2.12 5.15 -5.19
N ILE A 53 -2.84 5.41 -4.09
CA ILE A 53 -3.74 4.42 -3.48
C ILE A 53 -5.02 4.29 -4.28
N LEU A 54 -5.58 5.41 -4.75
CA LEU A 54 -6.79 5.39 -5.56
C LEU A 54 -6.54 4.67 -6.88
N ASP A 55 -5.43 4.98 -7.55
CA ASP A 55 -5.02 4.32 -8.79
C ASP A 55 -4.84 2.81 -8.58
N PHE A 56 -4.23 2.41 -7.47
CA PHE A 56 -4.06 1.00 -7.12
C PHE A 56 -5.40 0.28 -6.88
N ILE A 57 -6.32 0.92 -6.15
CA ILE A 57 -7.66 0.38 -5.91
C ILE A 57 -8.44 0.26 -7.23
N GLU A 58 -8.34 1.25 -8.11
CA GLU A 58 -9.00 1.24 -9.41
C GLU A 58 -8.52 0.07 -10.27
N VAL A 59 -7.21 -0.16 -10.36
CA VAL A 59 -6.64 -1.31 -11.08
C VAL A 59 -7.12 -2.63 -10.49
N LEU A 60 -7.07 -2.78 -9.16
CA LEU A 60 -7.53 -4.01 -8.50
C LEU A 60 -9.01 -4.29 -8.75
N ASN A 61 -9.85 -3.26 -8.66
CA ASN A 61 -11.27 -3.39 -8.92
C ASN A 61 -11.52 -3.78 -10.38
N GLY A 62 -10.79 -3.19 -11.33
CA GLY A 62 -10.86 -3.56 -12.75
C GLY A 62 -10.54 -5.05 -12.97
N GLN A 63 -9.42 -5.51 -12.40
CA GLN A 63 -9.02 -6.93 -12.45
C GLN A 63 -10.08 -7.85 -11.83
N TYR A 64 -10.66 -7.45 -10.69
CA TYR A 64 -11.72 -8.21 -10.03
C TYR A 64 -12.96 -8.34 -10.90
N PHE A 65 -13.46 -7.23 -11.46
CA PHE A 65 -14.66 -7.26 -12.31
C PHE A 65 -14.44 -8.02 -13.63
N ASP A 66 -13.23 -7.96 -14.19
CA ASP A 66 -12.91 -8.73 -15.38
C ASP A 66 -12.84 -10.23 -15.08
N TYR A 67 -12.30 -10.61 -13.91
CA TYR A 67 -12.36 -11.98 -13.43
C TYR A 67 -13.80 -12.47 -13.23
N GLU A 68 -14.66 -11.71 -12.56
CA GLU A 68 -16.08 -12.10 -12.38
C GLU A 68 -16.80 -12.34 -13.71
N LYS A 69 -16.58 -11.48 -14.71
CA LYS A 69 -17.15 -11.68 -16.06
C LYS A 69 -16.69 -12.96 -16.76
N THR A 70 -15.49 -13.47 -16.43
CA THR A 70 -15.04 -14.76 -16.98
C THR A 70 -15.80 -15.92 -16.36
N ILE A 71 -16.03 -15.88 -15.04
CA ILE A 71 -16.78 -16.91 -14.31
C ILE A 71 -18.24 -16.96 -14.78
N ASP A 72 -18.87 -15.80 -15.01
CA ASP A 72 -20.26 -15.72 -15.46
C ASP A 72 -20.49 -16.16 -16.92
N LYS A 73 -19.42 -16.24 -17.74
CA LYS A 73 -19.52 -16.72 -19.14
C LYS A 73 -19.34 -18.23 -19.28
N ASP A 74 -18.83 -18.90 -18.25
CA ASP A 74 -18.60 -20.34 -18.23
C ASP A 74 -19.82 -21.14 -17.70
N TYR A 75 -20.95 -20.46 -17.47
CA TYR A 75 -22.27 -21.02 -17.14
C TYR A 75 -23.32 -20.60 -18.17
#